data_AF-A0A8S0H411-F1
#
_entry.id   AF-A0A8S0H411-F1
#
_cell.length_a   1.000
_cell.length_b   1.000
_cell.length_c   1.000
_cell.angle_alpha   90.00
_cell.angle_beta   90.00
_cell.angle_gamma   90.00
#
_symmetry.space_group_name_H-M   'P 1'
#
loop_
_entity.id
_entity.type
_entity.pdbx_description
1 polymer ?
#
loop_
_entity_poly.entity_id
_entity_poly.type
_entity_poly.pdbx_seq_one_letter_code
_entity_poly.pdbx_strand_id
1 'polypeptide(L)' 'MIKFGAQAGAIDEQRVVRETLGSIKRAGADLIFTYFAMDLALAGI' A
#
# COMPACT_ATOMS: atom_id res chain seq x y z
N MET A 1 4.10 -2.94 9.51
CA MET A 1 4.14 -1.51 9.87
C MET A 1 2.84 -0.81 9.48
N ILE A 2 2.46 -0.80 8.19
CA ILE A 2 1.24 -0.11 7.72
C ILE A 2 -0.02 -0.56 8.50
N LYS A 3 -0.30 -1.88 8.56
CA LYS A 3 -1.47 -2.41 9.29
C LYS A 3 -1.53 -1.96 10.77
N PHE A 4 -0.40 -2.00 11.49
CA PHE A 4 -0.37 -1.56 12.90
C PHE A 4 -0.53 -0.05 13.03
N GLY A 5 0.06 0.74 12.13
CA GLY A 5 -0.14 2.19 12.12
C GLY A 5 -1.59 2.59 11.85
N ALA A 6 -2.26 1.87 10.96
CA ALA A 6 -3.69 2.04 10.69
C ALA A 6 -4.55 1.62 11.88
N GLN A 7 -4.27 0.47 12.50
CA GLN A 7 -4.97 0.00 13.71
C GLN A 7 -4.81 0.97 14.89
N ALA A 8 -3.66 1.62 15.01
CA ALA A 8 -3.41 2.65 16.01
C ALA A 8 -4.05 4.02 15.66
N GLY A 9 -4.72 4.14 14.51
CA GLY A 9 -5.31 5.40 14.03
C GLY A 9 -4.29 6.48 13.64
N ALA A 10 -3.01 6.12 13.52
CA ALA A 10 -1.94 7.07 13.24
C ALA A 10 -1.84 7.42 11.75
N ILE A 11 -2.34 6.56 10.87
CA ILE A 11 -2.31 6.74 9.41
C ILE A 11 -3.59 6.21 8.75
N ASP A 12 -3.90 6.74 7.58
CA ASP A 12 -4.89 6.18 6.66
C ASP A 12 -4.26 5.03 5.88
N GLU A 13 -4.77 3.81 6.09
CA GLU A 13 -4.19 2.60 5.49
C GLU A 13 -4.20 2.64 3.96
N GLN A 14 -5.34 2.97 3.36
CA GLN A 14 -5.54 2.89 1.92
C GLN A 14 -4.63 3.89 1.21
N ARG A 15 -4.61 5.13 1.72
CA ARG A 15 -3.75 6.19 1.16
C ARG A 15 -2.28 5.83 1.26
N VAL A 16 -1.83 5.30 2.42
CA VAL A 16 -0.42 4.94 2.62
C VAL A 16 -0.02 3.74 1.77
N VAL A 17 -0.88 2.72 1.60
CA VAL A 17 -0.60 1.58 0.71
C VAL A 17 -0.40 2.06 -0.73
N ARG A 18 -1.32 2.89 -1.26
CA ARG A 18 -1.19 3.45 -2.62
C ARG A 18 0.06 4.29 -2.78
N GLU A 19 0.34 5.18 -1.84
CA GLU A 19 1.53 6.03 -1.91
C GLU A 19 2.84 5.22 -1.83
N THR A 20 2.86 4.18 -0.98
CA THR A 20 4.03 3.30 -0.85
C THR A 20 4.29 2.54 -2.15
N LEU A 21 3.27 1.88 -2.70
CA LEU A 21 3.41 1.12 -3.95
C LEU A 21 3.70 2.04 -5.14
N GLY A 22 3.05 3.21 -5.20
CA GLY A 22 3.32 4.24 -6.20
C GLY A 22 4.75 4.78 -6.11
N SER A 23 5.29 4.94 -4.90
CA SER A 23 6.67 5.36 -4.67
C SER A 23 7.68 4.32 -5.12
N ILE A 24 7.42 3.03 -4.88
CA ILE A 24 8.24 1.93 -5.39
C ILE A 24 8.20 1.90 -6.93
N LYS A 25 7.01 2.04 -7.54
CA LYS A 25 6.88 2.11 -9.01
C LYS A 25 7.63 3.31 -9.58
N ARG A 26 7.53 4.47 -8.94
CA ARG A 26 8.25 5.70 -9.32
C ARG A 26 9.77 5.52 -9.28
N ALA A 27 10.29 4.70 -8.36
CA ALA A 27 11.71 4.37 -8.30
C ALA A 27 12.20 3.50 -9.48
N GLY A 28 11.30 3.07 -10.37
CA GLY A 28 11.62 2.32 -11.58
C GLY A 28 11.34 0.82 -11.51
N ALA A 29 10.66 0.35 -10.45
CA ALA A 29 10.33 -1.08 -10.34
C ALA A 29 9.34 -1.51 -11.43
N ASP A 30 9.66 -2.54 -12.20
CA ASP A 30 8.72 -3.11 -13.18
C ASP A 30 7.62 -3.93 -12.50
N LEU A 31 7.98 -4.71 -11.48
CA LEU A 31 7.09 -5.56 -10.69
C LEU A 31 7.25 -5.29 -9.19
N ILE A 32 6.15 -5.39 -8.44
CA ILE A 32 6.13 -5.23 -6.98
C ILE A 32 5.41 -6.42 -6.36
N PHE A 33 6.14 -7.22 -5.58
CA PHE A 33 5.55 -8.28 -4.77
C PHE A 33 5.06 -7.71 -3.45
N THR A 34 3.76 -7.80 -3.19
CA THR A 34 3.13 -7.21 -2.01
C THR A 34 1.97 -8.06 -1.52
N TYR A 35 1.84 -8.16 -0.19
CA TYR A 35 0.70 -8.83 0.44
C TYR A 35 -0.61 -8.04 0.28
N PHE A 36 -0.53 -6.76 -0.10
CA PHE A 36 -1.70 -5.92 -0.33
C PHE A 36 -2.30 -6.09 -1.74
N ALA A 37 -1.72 -6.94 -2.58
CA ALA A 37 -2.10 -7.04 -4.00
C ALA A 37 -3.58 -7.43 -4.20
N MET A 38 -4.07 -8.40 -3.42
CA MET A 38 -5.47 -8.84 -3.52
C MET A 38 -6.44 -7.75 -3.06
N ASP A 39 -6.13 -7.09 -1.94
CA ASP A 39 -6.95 -5.99 -1.42
C ASP A 39 -7.04 -4.85 -2.45
N LEU A 40 -5.93 -4.51 -3.09
CA LEU A 40 -5.86 -3.49 -4.15
C LEU A 40 -6.69 -3.87 -5.37
N ALA A 41 -6.61 -5.13 -5.79
CA ALA A 41 -7.35 -5.63 -6.94
C ALA A 41 -8.87 -5.66 -6.71
N LEU A 42 -9.32 -5.98 -5.49
CA LEU A 42 -10.74 -6.17 -5.17
C LEU A 42 -11.43 -4.88 -4.73
N ALA A 43 -10.75 -4.05 -3.94
CA ALA A 43 -11.36 -2.89 -3.30
C ALA A 43 -10.84 -1.54 -3.83
N GLY A 44 -9.86 -1.55 -4.76
CA GLY A 44 -9.31 -0.32 -5.34
C GLY A 44 -8.69 0.61 -4.30
N ILE A 45 -8.25 0.04 -3.17
CA ILE A 45 -7.66 0.77 -2.05
C ILE A 45 -6.33 1.40 -2.37
#